data_AF-A0A835XA90-F1
#
_entry.id   AF-A0A835XA90-F1
#
_cell.length_a   1.000
_cell.length_b   1.000
_cell.length_c   1.000
_cell.angle_alpha   90.00
_cell.angle_beta   90.00
_cell.angle_gamma   90.00
#
_symmetry.space_group_name_H-M   'P 1'
#
loop_
_entity.id
_entity.type
_entity.pdbx_description
1 polymer ?
#
loop_
_entity_poly.entity_id
_entity_poly.type
_entity_poly.pdbx_seq_one_letter_code
_entity_poly.pdbx_strand_id
1 'polypeptide(L)' 'MSEMFVEDDSGQIWIKGWRNQARLIDKCSIGEIISVTAVNARSGLEARTELFVTPFSSITKKN' A
#
# COMPACT_ATOMS: atom_id res chain seq x y z
N MET A 1 -6.07 11.93 0.34
CA MET A 1 -5.58 10.72 -0.38
C MET A 1 -4.18 10.50 0.11
N SER A 2 -3.82 9.25 0.38
CA SER A 2 -2.48 8.91 0.85
C SER A 2 -1.94 7.77 0.02
N GLU A 3 -0.64 7.79 -0.20
CA GLU A 3 0.06 6.76 -0.96
C GLU A 3 1.39 6.44 -0.29
N MET A 4 1.85 5.22 -0.51
CA MET A 4 3.08 4.69 0.05
C MET A 4 3.82 3.92 -1.03
N PHE A 5 5.11 4.18 -1.11
CA PHE A 5 6.02 3.43 -1.95
C PHE A 5 6.67 2.32 -1.13
N VAL A 6 6.52 1.08 -1.57
CA VAL A 6 7.10 -0.09 -0.89
C VAL A 6 7.96 -0.87 -1.86
N GLU A 7 9.00 -1.48 -1.32
CA GLU A 7 9.94 -2.32 -2.05
C GLU A 7 10.13 -3.63 -1.28
N ASP A 8 10.22 -4.73 -2.01
CA ASP A 8 10.71 -6.01 -1.53
C ASP A 8 11.71 -6.61 -2.54
N ASP A 9 12.17 -7.84 -2.29
CA ASP A 9 13.12 -8.53 -3.15
C ASP A 9 12.61 -8.77 -4.59
N SER A 10 11.29 -8.65 -4.83
CA SER A 10 10.67 -8.81 -6.14
C SER A 10 10.56 -7.51 -6.93
N GLY A 11 10.55 -6.36 -6.24
CA GLY A 11 10.55 -5.05 -6.85
C GLY A 11 9.79 -4.01 -6.05
N GLN A 12 9.38 -2.96 -6.76
CA GLN A 12 8.79 -1.75 -6.19
C GLN A 12 7.33 -1.62 -6.61
N ILE A 13 6.47 -1.22 -5.68
CA ILE A 13 5.05 -0.99 -5.97
C ILE A 13 4.46 0.14 -5.13
N TRP A 14 3.44 0.79 -5.68
CA TRP A 14 2.66 1.81 -4.99
C TRP A 14 1.43 1.20 -4.32
N ILE A 15 1.23 1.57 -3.06
CA ILE A 15 -0.01 1.30 -2.32
C ILE A 15 -0.75 2.62 -2.14
N LYS A 16 -2.00 2.67 -2.61
CA LYS A 16 -2.84 3.87 -2.62
C LYS A 16 -4.09 3.70 -1.77
N GLY A 17 -4.40 4.72 -0.98
CA GLY A 17 -5.55 4.78 -0.09
C GLY A 17 -6.44 5.99 -0.36
N TRP A 18 -7.73 5.72 -0.52
CA TRP A 18 -8.74 6.73 -0.86
C TRP A 18 -9.63 6.98 0.36
N ARG A 19 -10.05 8.24 0.55
CA ARG A 19 -10.96 8.65 1.63
C ARG A 19 -10.53 8.07 3.00
N ASN A 20 -11.39 7.26 3.62
CA ASN A 20 -11.15 6.69 4.95
C ASN A 20 -10.04 5.64 4.96
N GLN A 21 -9.75 4.99 3.83
CA GLN A 21 -8.70 3.97 3.73
C GLN A 21 -7.30 4.61 3.76
N ALA A 22 -7.18 5.89 3.38
CA ALA A 22 -5.93 6.64 3.47
C ALA A 22 -5.35 6.64 4.90
N ARG A 23 -6.22 6.62 5.92
CA ARG A 23 -5.84 6.57 7.34
C ARG A 23 -5.06 5.31 7.74
N LEU A 24 -5.13 4.23 6.96
CA LEU A 24 -4.31 3.04 7.19
C LEU A 24 -2.85 3.33 6.82
N ILE A 25 -2.64 4.04 5.71
CA ILE A 25 -1.33 4.42 5.18
C ILE A 25 -0.69 5.49 6.06
N ASP A 26 -1.47 6.47 6.54
CA ASP A 26 -0.98 7.58 7.36
C ASP A 26 -0.36 7.14 8.72
N LYS A 27 -0.57 5.88 9.13
CA LYS A 27 -0.01 5.30 10.37
C LYS A 27 1.37 4.69 10.18
N CYS A 28 1.83 4.60 8.94
CA CYS A 28 3.12 4.04 8.58
C CYS A 28 4.17 5.14 8.50
N SER A 29 5.41 4.78 8.85
CA SER A 29 6.57 5.64 8.75
C SER A 29 7.59 5.05 7.79
N ILE A 30 8.40 5.92 7.17
CA ILE A 30 9.50 5.49 6.30
C ILE A 30 10.49 4.65 7.10
N GLY A 31 10.95 3.55 6.52
CA GLY A 31 11.87 2.60 7.14
C GLY A 31 11.20 1.47 7.93
N GLU A 32 9.86 1.49 8.07
CA GLU A 32 9.13 0.37 8.67
C GLU A 32 8.97 -0.79 7.68
N ILE A 33 9.24 -2.00 8.16
CA ILE A 33 8.87 -3.23 7.43
C ILE A 33 7.39 -3.48 7.73
N ILE A 34 6.58 -3.64 6.69
CA ILE A 34 5.13 -3.84 6.83
C ILE A 34 4.65 -5.04 6.03
N SER A 35 3.55 -5.64 6.48
CA SER A 35 2.78 -6.63 5.74
C SER A 35 1.39 -6.05 5.47
N VAL A 36 1.02 -6.01 4.19
CA VAL A 36 -0.26 -5.47 3.72
C VAL A 36 -1.07 -6.60 3.09
N THR A 37 -2.32 -6.77 3.54
CA THR A 37 -3.20 -7.84 3.04
C THR A 37 -4.57 -7.31 2.59
N ALA A 38 -5.29 -8.11 1.81
CA ALA A 38 -6.61 -7.80 1.23
C ALA A 38 -6.63 -6.48 0.42
N VAL A 39 -5.68 -6.34 -0.51
CA VAL A 39 -5.57 -5.23 -1.47
C VAL A 39 -6.02 -5.64 -2.87
N ASN A 40 -6.45 -4.67 -3.68
CA ASN A 40 -6.76 -4.89 -5.08
C ASN A 40 -5.61 -4.41 -5.96
N ALA A 41 -5.11 -5.29 -6.84
CA ALA A 41 -4.17 -4.90 -7.88
C ALA A 41 -4.91 -4.36 -9.11
N ARG A 42 -4.42 -3.25 -9.67
CA ARG A 42 -4.94 -2.65 -10.91
C ARG A 42 -3.79 -2.13 -11.76
N SER A 43 -3.95 -2.15 -13.07
CA SER A 43 -3.03 -1.48 -13.99
C SER A 43 -3.21 0.03 -13.88
N GLY A 44 -2.17 0.72 -13.44
CA GLY A 44 -2.06 2.17 -13.39
C GLY A 44 -1.53 2.77 -14.69
N LEU A 45 -1.02 4.00 -14.59
CA LEU A 45 -0.37 4.68 -15.72
C LEU A 45 0.85 3.88 -16.19
N GLU A 46 1.15 3.93 -17.49
CA GLU A 46 2.30 3.22 -18.08
C GLU A 46 2.31 1.69 -17.86
N ALA A 47 1.13 1.09 -17.67
CA ALA A 47 0.98 -0.35 -17.37
C ALA A 47 1.68 -0.81 -16.09
N ARG A 48 2.02 0.10 -15.17
CA ARG A 48 2.55 -0.27 -13.86
C ARG A 48 1.42 -0.77 -12.96
N THR A 49 1.61 -1.91 -12.32
CA THR A 49 0.64 -2.41 -11.33
C THR A 49 0.66 -1.49 -10.10
N GLU A 50 -0.52 -1.09 -9.65
CA GLU A 50 -0.74 -0.33 -8.42
C GLU A 50 -1.67 -1.11 -7.50
N LEU A 51 -1.43 -1.02 -6.19
CA LEU A 51 -2.25 -1.65 -5.17
C LEU A 51 -3.16 -0.63 -4.50
N PHE A 52 -4.43 -1.00 -4.32
CA PHE A 52 -5.43 -0.17 -3.66
C PHE A 52 -5.89 -0.84 -2.38
N VAL A 53 -5.77 -0.13 -1.25
CA VAL A 53 -6.36 -0.58 0.02
C VAL A 53 -7.88 -0.48 -0.03
N THR A 54 -8.54 -1.47 0.54
CA THR A 54 -9.98 -1.62 0.64
C THR A 54 -10.43 -1.44 2.10
N PRO A 55 -11.74 -1.35 2.38
CA PRO A 55 -12.25 -1.37 3.75
C PRO A 55 -11.84 -2.61 4.56
N PHE A 56 -11.44 -3.70 3.90
CA PHE A 56 -11.03 -4.95 4.54
C PHE A 56 -9.51 -5.13 4.61
N SER A 57 -8.74 -4.17 4.09
CA SER A 57 -7.28 -4.23 4.15
C SER A 57 -6.77 -4.09 5.57
N SER A 58 -5.68 -4.78 5.85
CA SER A 58 -4.90 -4.59 7.08
C SER A 58 -3.44 -4.31 6.75
N ILE A 59 -2.83 -3.40 7.49
CA ILE A 59 -1.40 -3.09 7.44
C ILE A 59 -0.82 -3.39 8.83
N THR A 60 0.13 -4.33 8.88
CA THR A 60 0.77 -4.78 10.13
C THR A 60 2.27 -4.52 10.05
N LYS A 61 2.84 -3.87 11.06
CA LYS A 61 4.29 -3.66 11.15
C LYS A 61 4.98 -4.99 11.50
N LYS A 62 6.09 -5.28 10.82
CA LYS A 62 7.00 -6.39 11.09
C LYS A 62 8.20 -5.82 11.84
N ASN A 63 8.61 -6.53 12.88
CA ASN A 63 9.73 -6.16 13.75
C ASN A 63 11.06 -6.19 13.00
#